data_AF-A0A6A0IM41-F1
#
_entry.id   AF-A0A6A0IM41-F1
#
_cell.length_a   1.000
_cell.length_b   1.000
_cell.length_c   1.000
_cell.angle_alpha   90.00
_cell.angle_beta   90.00
_cell.angle_gamma   90.00
#
_symmetry.space_group_name_H-M   'P 1'
#
loop_
_entity.id
_entity.type
_entity.pdbx_description
1 polymer ?
#
loop_
_entity_poly.entity_id
_entity_poly.type
_entity_poly.pdbx_seq_one_letter_code
_entity_poly.pdbx_strand_id
1 'polypeptide(L)'
;MEILQDVELSPSEARVVARLMLAVARADGSVDERERALIQEIAHVDPNEADPTPAEAAAELPLARQKELAVTAVLLVAFVDRSFSDAERERVGAYAEAFGVPPEQLAQIASAVKAYLMAPLIGLANTEAVVQVSENLKI
;
A
#
# COMPACT_ATOMS: atom_id res chain seq x y z
N MET A 1 17.00 -1.56 2.59
CA MET A 1 15.99 -1.67 1.51
C MET A 1 15.45 -0.26 1.34
N GLU A 2 15.76 0.39 0.22
CA GLU A 2 15.08 1.65 -0.13
C GLU A 2 13.70 1.28 -0.64
N ILE A 3 12.66 1.74 0.05
CA ILE A 3 11.26 1.28 -0.14
C ILE A 3 10.62 1.95 -1.36
N LEU A 4 11.13 3.12 -1.74
CA LEU A 4 10.80 3.82 -2.96
C LEU A 4 12.11 3.97 -3.72
N GLN A 5 12.47 2.96 -4.51
CA GLN A 5 13.53 3.14 -5.51
C GLN A 5 13.03 4.12 -6.57
N ASP A 6 13.95 4.78 -7.29
CA ASP A 6 13.66 5.62 -8.46
C ASP A 6 13.05 4.78 -9.60
N VAL A 7 11.80 4.36 -9.44
CA VAL A 7 10.99 3.70 -10.45
C VAL A 7 10.16 4.77 -11.11
N GLU A 8 10.52 5.12 -12.34
CA GLU A 8 9.73 6.03 -13.15
C GLU A 8 8.41 5.36 -13.55
N LEU A 9 7.30 6.01 -13.21
CA LEU A 9 5.97 5.66 -13.67
C LEU A 9 5.51 6.66 -14.73
N SER A 10 5.00 6.16 -15.84
CA SER A 10 4.19 6.96 -16.76
C SER A 10 2.88 7.42 -16.09
N PRO A 11 2.22 8.46 -16.63
CA PRO A 11 0.95 8.93 -16.06
C PRO A 11 -0.14 7.85 -15.99
N SER A 12 -0.18 6.92 -16.95
CA SER A 12 -1.11 5.79 -16.94
C SER A 12 -0.79 4.80 -15.83
N GLU A 13 0.48 4.46 -15.63
CA GLU A 13 0.91 3.54 -14.58
C GLU A 13 0.69 4.15 -13.19
N ALA A 14 0.99 5.44 -13.00
CA ALA A 14 0.71 6.16 -11.76
C ALA A 14 -0.79 6.17 -11.44
N ARG A 15 -1.66 6.35 -12.45
CA ARG A 15 -3.12 6.26 -12.27
C ARG A 15 -3.56 4.85 -11.85
N VAL A 16 -2.97 3.80 -12.41
CA VAL A 16 -3.26 2.41 -12.01
C VAL A 16 -2.86 2.19 -10.56
N VAL A 17 -1.66 2.62 -10.14
CA VAL A 17 -1.21 2.54 -8.74
C VAL A 17 -2.16 3.27 -7.80
N ALA A 18 -2.57 4.50 -8.14
CA ALA A 18 -3.54 5.25 -7.33
C ALA A 18 -4.92 4.57 -7.25
N ARG A 19 -5.38 3.94 -8.33
CA ARG A 19 -6.63 3.14 -8.32
C ARG A 19 -6.51 1.88 -7.47
N LEU A 20 -5.36 1.22 -7.46
CA LEU A 20 -5.10 0.07 -6.59
C LEU A 20 -5.13 0.47 -5.12
N MET A 21 -4.48 1.58 -4.78
CA MET A 21 -4.48 2.13 -3.44
C MET A 21 -5.89 2.50 -2.98
N LEU A 22 -6.67 3.13 -3.86
CA LEU A 22 -8.06 3.45 -3.59
C LEU A 22 -8.92 2.20 -3.38
N ALA A 23 -8.69 1.15 -4.16
CA ALA A 23 -9.39 -0.12 -3.99
C ALA A 23 -9.07 -0.76 -2.63
N VAL A 24 -7.81 -0.72 -2.17
CA VAL A 24 -7.44 -1.24 -0.86
C VAL A 24 -8.07 -0.41 0.26
N ALA A 25 -7.97 0.91 0.23
CA ALA A 25 -8.63 1.79 1.20
C ALA A 25 -10.15 1.57 1.28
N ARG A 26 -10.78 1.12 0.19
CA ARG A 26 -12.23 0.81 0.14
C ARG A 26 -12.62 -0.55 0.61
N ALA A 27 -11.66 -1.42 0.91
CA ALA A 27 -11.95 -2.81 1.25
C ALA A 27 -12.94 -2.91 2.43
N ASP A 28 -12.86 -1.97 3.38
CA ASP A 28 -13.75 -1.88 4.54
C ASP A 28 -14.98 -0.98 4.33
N GLY A 29 -15.24 -0.54 3.10
CA GLY A 29 -16.47 0.17 2.70
C GLY A 29 -16.40 1.69 2.77
N SER A 30 -15.32 2.28 3.26
CA SER A 30 -15.09 3.74 3.25
C SER A 30 -13.62 4.08 3.20
N VAL A 31 -13.26 5.20 2.58
CA VAL A 31 -11.89 5.74 2.52
C VAL A 31 -11.79 6.94 3.46
N ASP A 32 -10.80 6.94 4.36
CA ASP A 32 -10.53 8.10 5.23
C ASP A 32 -9.89 9.26 4.44
N GLU A 33 -10.00 10.48 4.97
CA GLU A 33 -9.43 11.66 4.33
C GLU A 33 -7.90 11.58 4.21
N ARG A 34 -7.22 10.91 5.16
CA ARG A 34 -5.75 10.74 5.12
C ARG A 34 -5.32 9.82 3.98
N GLU A 35 -6.01 8.71 3.80
CA GLU A 35 -5.76 7.77 2.70
C GLU A 35 -6.02 8.46 1.36
N ARG A 36 -7.13 9.22 1.27
CA ARG A 36 -7.47 9.99 0.07
C ARG A 36 -6.39 11.01 -0.27
N ALA A 37 -5.89 11.74 0.72
CA ALA A 37 -4.81 12.72 0.52
C ALA A 37 -3.55 12.03 -0.03
N LEU A 38 -3.14 10.91 0.58
CA LEU A 38 -1.98 10.13 0.12
C LEU A 38 -2.15 9.60 -1.32
N ILE A 39 -3.34 9.10 -1.66
CA ILE A 39 -3.64 8.62 -3.03
C ILE A 39 -3.54 9.76 -4.05
N GLN A 40 -4.03 10.95 -3.70
CA GLN A 40 -4.01 12.12 -4.58
C GLN A 40 -2.61 12.66 -4.83
N GLU A 41 -1.65 12.42 -3.94
CA GLU A 41 -0.24 12.78 -4.16
C GLU A 41 0.41 11.99 -5.32
N ILE A 42 -0.12 10.80 -5.62
CA ILE A 42 0.40 9.94 -6.70
C ILE A 42 -0.26 10.27 -8.03
N ALA A 43 -1.59 10.27 -8.06
CA ALA A 43 -2.34 10.62 -9.26
C ALA A 43 -3.78 11.00 -8.92
N HIS A 44 -4.38 11.85 -9.75
CA HIS A 44 -5.81 12.13 -9.66
C HIS A 44 -6.61 10.91 -10.16
N VAL A 45 -7.47 10.39 -9.29
CA VAL A 45 -8.38 9.27 -9.57
C VAL A 45 -9.80 9.66 -9.21
N ASP A 46 -10.76 9.30 -10.07
CA ASP A 46 -12.17 9.51 -9.77
C ASP A 46 -12.61 8.51 -8.70
N PRO A 47 -13.11 8.97 -7.54
CA PRO A 47 -13.60 8.07 -6.52
C PRO A 47 -14.81 7.23 -6.96
N ASN A 48 -15.47 7.52 -8.07
CA ASN A 48 -16.57 6.68 -8.55
C ASN A 48 -16.13 5.69 -9.64
N GLU A 49 -14.86 5.73 -10.04
CA GLU A 49 -14.30 4.77 -10.99
C GLU A 49 -14.27 3.37 -10.35
N ALA A 50 -14.57 2.35 -11.16
CA ALA A 50 -14.55 0.96 -10.70
C ALA A 50 -13.12 0.56 -10.28
N ASP A 51 -13.01 -0.29 -9.27
CA ASP A 51 -11.71 -0.81 -8.83
C ASP A 51 -11.12 -1.73 -9.93
N PRO A 52 -9.82 -1.61 -10.25
CA PRO A 52 -9.19 -2.50 -11.22
C PRO A 52 -9.14 -3.93 -10.67
N THR A 53 -9.39 -4.91 -11.53
CA THR A 53 -9.16 -6.32 -11.18
C THR A 53 -7.65 -6.59 -11.09
N PRO A 54 -7.22 -7.63 -10.33
CA PRO A 54 -5.80 -7.98 -10.26
C PRO A 54 -5.17 -8.29 -11.63
N ALA A 55 -5.94 -8.91 -12.53
CA ALA A 55 -5.49 -9.21 -13.89
C ALA A 55 -5.30 -7.95 -14.75
N GLU A 56 -6.22 -6.99 -14.68
CA GLU A 56 -6.10 -5.70 -15.39
C GLU A 56 -4.88 -4.93 -14.89
N ALA A 57 -4.71 -4.84 -13.56
CA ALA A 57 -3.58 -4.16 -12.97
C ALA A 57 -2.22 -4.79 -13.38
N ALA A 58 -2.16 -6.12 -13.48
CA ALA A 58 -0.95 -6.83 -13.87
C ALA A 58 -0.59 -6.64 -15.36
N ALA A 59 -1.58 -6.34 -16.20
CA ALA A 59 -1.41 -6.06 -17.62
C ALA A 59 -0.92 -4.62 -17.86
N GLU A 60 -1.38 -3.67 -17.05
CA GLU A 60 -1.03 -2.24 -17.15
C GLU A 60 0.34 -1.91 -16.53
N LEU A 61 0.87 -2.79 -15.66
CA LEU A 61 2.20 -2.65 -15.06
C LEU A 61 3.15 -3.70 -15.68
N PRO A 62 3.82 -3.41 -16.80
CA PRO A 62 4.60 -4.41 -17.53
C PRO A 62 5.86 -4.87 -16.80
N LEU A 63 6.47 -4.04 -15.96
CA LEU A 63 7.74 -4.32 -15.32
C LEU A 63 7.57 -4.87 -13.90
N ALA A 64 8.38 -5.87 -13.53
CA ALA A 64 8.38 -6.45 -12.19
C ALA A 64 8.60 -5.38 -11.08
N ARG A 65 9.47 -4.40 -11.33
CA ARG A 65 9.72 -3.30 -10.38
C ARG A 65 8.51 -2.38 -10.20
N GLN A 66 7.72 -2.14 -11.25
CA GLN A 66 6.49 -1.34 -11.15
C GLN A 66 5.43 -2.08 -10.33
N LYS A 67 5.34 -3.41 -10.50
CA LYS A 67 4.47 -4.27 -9.70
C LYS A 67 4.87 -4.28 -8.23
N GLU A 68 6.16 -4.42 -7.92
CA GLU A 68 6.68 -4.35 -6.55
C GLU A 68 6.43 -2.98 -5.91
N LEU A 69 6.61 -1.89 -6.66
CA LEU A 69 6.23 -0.54 -6.23
C LEU A 69 4.72 -0.45 -5.95
N ALA A 70 3.87 -1.01 -6.81
CA ALA A 70 2.43 -1.02 -6.62
C ALA A 70 2.03 -1.77 -5.34
N VAL A 71 2.61 -2.95 -5.07
CA VAL A 71 2.43 -3.68 -3.78
C VAL A 71 2.86 -2.82 -2.60
N THR A 72 3.98 -2.13 -2.73
CA THR A 72 4.52 -1.26 -1.68
C THR A 72 3.58 -0.08 -1.40
N ALA A 73 3.05 0.54 -2.45
CA ALA A 73 2.14 1.67 -2.36
C ALA A 73 0.78 1.29 -1.73
N VAL A 74 0.23 0.13 -2.09
CA VAL A 74 -1.03 -0.35 -1.46
C VAL A 74 -0.83 -0.73 0.01
N LEU A 75 0.33 -1.30 0.38
CA LEU A 75 0.68 -1.58 1.77
C LEU A 75 0.88 -0.30 2.58
N LEU A 76 1.42 0.76 1.95
CA LEU A 76 1.57 2.05 2.61
C LEU A 76 0.21 2.59 3.05
N VAL A 77 -0.80 2.55 2.15
CA VAL A 77 -2.17 2.99 2.45
C VAL A 77 -2.81 2.11 3.53
N ALA A 78 -2.72 0.79 3.37
CA ALA A 78 -3.29 -0.15 4.34
C ALA A 78 -2.69 -0.04 5.76
N PHE A 79 -1.50 0.55 5.89
CA PHE A 79 -0.85 0.80 7.19
C PHE A 79 -0.94 2.25 7.67
N VAL A 80 -1.47 3.17 6.86
CA VAL A 80 -1.71 4.56 7.29
C VAL A 80 -2.75 4.58 8.41
N ASP A 81 -3.75 3.73 8.30
CA ASP A 81 -4.74 3.53 9.33
C ASP A 81 -4.32 2.42 10.30
N ARG A 82 -4.80 2.54 11.54
CA ARG A 82 -4.29 1.76 12.68
C ARG A 82 -4.66 0.28 12.64
N SER A 83 -5.40 -0.17 11.64
CA SER A 83 -5.96 -1.51 11.55
C SER A 83 -5.84 -2.02 10.11
N PHE A 84 -4.85 -2.88 9.86
CA PHE A 84 -4.79 -3.65 8.62
C PHE A 84 -5.82 -4.78 8.67
N SER A 85 -6.98 -4.55 8.08
CA SER A 85 -8.13 -5.45 8.19
C SER A 85 -7.94 -6.74 7.39
N ASP A 86 -8.81 -7.71 7.62
CA ASP A 86 -8.80 -8.96 6.83
C ASP A 86 -9.19 -8.70 5.37
N ALA A 87 -10.07 -7.72 5.11
CA ALA A 87 -10.49 -7.36 3.75
C ALA A 87 -9.35 -6.68 2.96
N GLU A 88 -8.60 -5.78 3.61
CA GLU A 88 -7.41 -5.17 3.02
C GLU A 88 -6.31 -6.21 2.77
N ARG A 89 -6.11 -7.13 3.72
CA ARG A 89 -5.18 -8.27 3.58
C ARG A 89 -5.51 -9.13 2.39
N GLU A 90 -6.77 -9.52 2.23
CA GLU A 90 -7.23 -10.32 1.10
C GLU A 90 -6.98 -9.59 -0.22
N ARG A 91 -7.29 -8.29 -0.26
CA ARG A 91 -7.14 -7.48 -1.47
C ARG A 91 -5.68 -7.26 -1.87
N VAL A 92 -4.82 -6.95 -0.91
CA VAL A 92 -3.36 -6.86 -1.13
C VAL A 92 -2.80 -8.22 -1.57
N GLY A 93 -3.25 -9.32 -0.97
CA GLY A 93 -2.86 -10.67 -1.36
C GLY A 93 -3.22 -10.99 -2.81
N ALA A 94 -4.44 -10.66 -3.25
CA ALA A 94 -4.88 -10.87 -4.62
C ALA A 94 -4.04 -10.09 -5.65
N TYR A 95 -3.67 -8.84 -5.33
CA TYR A 95 -2.77 -8.06 -6.19
C TYR A 95 -1.36 -8.63 -6.19
N ALA A 96 -0.81 -9.00 -5.04
CA ALA A 96 0.51 -9.61 -4.94
C ALA A 96 0.60 -10.91 -5.75
N GLU A 97 -0.41 -11.77 -5.68
CA GLU A 97 -0.50 -13.00 -6.47
C GLU A 97 -0.52 -12.70 -7.98
N ALA A 98 -1.38 -11.79 -8.43
CA ALA A 98 -1.45 -11.40 -9.85
C ALA A 98 -0.15 -10.76 -10.35
N PHE A 99 0.60 -10.12 -9.46
CA PHE A 99 1.88 -9.51 -9.76
C PHE A 99 3.05 -10.50 -9.73
N GLY A 100 2.82 -11.74 -9.28
CA GLY A 100 3.86 -12.74 -9.13
C GLY A 100 4.77 -12.49 -7.93
N VAL A 101 4.30 -11.75 -6.92
CA VAL A 101 5.01 -11.50 -5.66
C VAL A 101 4.66 -12.63 -4.68
N PRO A 102 5.60 -13.53 -4.35
CA PRO A 102 5.33 -14.65 -3.44
C PRO A 102 5.06 -14.15 -2.01
N PRO A 103 4.35 -14.94 -1.18
CA PRO A 103 4.00 -14.55 0.19
C PRO A 103 5.19 -14.16 1.07
N GLU A 104 6.34 -14.81 0.89
CA GLU A 104 7.56 -14.48 1.62
C GLU A 104 8.09 -13.09 1.26
N GLN A 105 8.06 -12.73 -0.03
CA GLN A 105 8.47 -11.40 -0.49
C GLN A 105 7.45 -10.36 -0.04
N LEU A 106 6.15 -10.66 -0.11
CA LEU A 106 5.11 -9.78 0.41
C LEU A 106 5.30 -9.46 1.90
N ALA A 107 5.64 -10.47 2.71
CA ALA A 107 5.92 -10.28 4.14
C ALA A 107 7.18 -9.40 4.36
N GLN A 108 8.21 -9.55 3.53
CA GLN A 108 9.40 -8.69 3.58
C GLN A 108 9.08 -7.24 3.23
N ILE A 109 8.30 -7.01 2.15
CA ILE A 109 7.85 -5.68 1.74
C ILE A 109 7.00 -5.05 2.86
N ALA A 110 6.03 -5.79 3.41
CA ALA A 110 5.20 -5.31 4.51
C ALA A 110 6.02 -4.92 5.74
N SER A 111 7.02 -5.73 6.11
CA SER A 111 7.95 -5.42 7.20
C SER A 111 8.75 -4.14 6.93
N ALA A 112 9.22 -3.96 5.70
CA ALA A 112 9.96 -2.76 5.30
C ALA A 112 9.09 -1.50 5.35
N VAL A 113 7.86 -1.55 4.82
CA VAL A 113 6.90 -0.43 4.88
C VAL A 113 6.60 -0.05 6.33
N LYS A 114 6.37 -1.03 7.21
CA LYS A 114 6.19 -0.77 8.65
C LYS A 114 7.41 -0.08 9.26
N ALA A 115 8.62 -0.58 8.99
CA ALA A 115 9.84 0.02 9.49
C ALA A 115 10.01 1.48 9.02
N TYR A 116 9.60 1.79 7.80
CA TYR A 116 9.60 3.15 7.26
C TYR A 116 8.60 4.08 7.93
N LEU A 117 7.35 3.63 8.11
CA LEU A 117 6.34 4.41 8.83
C LEU A 117 6.75 4.66 10.29
N MET A 118 7.51 3.74 10.89
CA MET A 118 8.03 3.88 12.26
C MET A 118 9.34 4.68 12.34
N ALA A 119 10.08 4.87 11.24
CA ALA A 119 11.39 5.51 11.25
C ALA A 119 11.39 6.92 11.90
N PRO A 120 10.38 7.79 11.67
CA PRO A 120 10.27 9.07 12.36
C PRO A 120 10.12 8.97 13.89
N LEU A 121 9.60 7.84 14.39
CA LEU A 121 9.36 7.59 15.81
C LEU A 121 10.59 7.03 16.54
N ILE A 122 11.59 6.52 15.81
CA ILE A 122 12.82 5.95 16.40
C ILE A 122 13.61 7.02 17.18
N GLY A 123 13.52 8.29 16.77
CA GLY A 123 14.09 9.43 17.49
C GLY A 123 13.33 9.82 18.77
N LEU A 124 12.11 9.31 18.98
CA LEU A 124 11.25 9.60 20.14
C LEU A 124 11.40 8.57 21.27
N ALA A 125 12.49 7.78 21.26
CA ALA A 125 12.80 6.81 22.29
C ALA A 125 12.52 7.39 23.70
N ASN A 126 11.52 6.80 24.38
CA ASN A 126 11.00 7.07 25.73
C ASN A 126 9.60 7.70 25.84
N THR A 127 8.58 7.16 25.17
CA THR A 127 7.20 7.30 25.69
C THR A 127 6.35 6.06 25.40
N GLU A 128 5.51 5.71 26.38
CA GLU A 128 4.46 4.66 26.36
C GLU A 128 3.65 4.60 25.05
N ALA A 129 3.51 5.74 24.37
CA ALA A 129 2.81 5.87 23.09
C ALA A 129 3.38 4.99 21.96
N VAL A 130 4.70 4.73 21.93
CA VAL A 130 5.32 3.90 20.88
C VAL A 130 4.98 2.42 21.06
N VAL A 131 4.84 1.97 22.31
CA VAL A 131 4.44 0.59 22.64
C VAL A 131 2.98 0.37 22.21
N GLN A 132 2.09 1.31 22.54
CA GLN A 132 0.68 1.23 22.13
C GLN A 132 0.49 1.20 20.60
N VAL A 133 1.25 1.99 19.84
CA VAL A 133 1.17 1.94 18.36
C VAL A 133 1.68 0.60 17.82
N SER A 134 2.74 0.05 18.41
CA SER A 134 3.28 -1.25 18.03
C SER A 134 2.33 -2.41 18.32
N GLU A 135 1.54 -2.32 19.39
CA GLU A 135 0.52 -3.33 19.74
C GLU A 135 -0.71 -3.30 18.83
N ASN A 136 -1.12 -2.10 18.36
CA ASN A 136 -2.23 -1.97 17.42
C ASN A 136 -1.89 -2.48 16.00
N LEU A 137 -0.61 -2.61 15.66
CA LEU A 137 -0.12 -3.14 14.38
C LEU A 137 0.09 -4.67 14.36
N LYS A 138 -0.34 -5.38 15.40
CA LYS A 138 -0.21 -6.85 15.49
C LYS A 138 -1.26 -7.54 14.61
N ILE A 139 -0.78 -8.54 13.87
CA ILE A 139 -1.48 -9.36 12.86
C ILE A 139 -2.29 -10.44 13.54
#